data_AF-A0A430CVP8-F1
#
_entry.id   AF-A0A430CVP8-F1
#
_cell.length_a   1.000
_cell.length_b   1.000
_cell.length_c   1.000
_cell.angle_alpha   90.00
_cell.angle_beta   90.00
_cell.angle_gamma   90.00
#
_symmetry.space_group_name_H-M   'P 1'
#
loop_
_entity.id
_entity.type
_entity.pdbx_description
1 polymer ?
#
loop_
_entity_poly.entity_id
_entity_poly.type
_entity_poly.pdbx_seq_one_letter_code
_entity_poly.pdbx_strand_id
1 'polypeptide(L)'
;MQCCQWCAIFRSPLWTIAAPLFGKPLKKPLVPGLRGRFYCPTNRLIKISGEAVPAVPADVTPAYLAIDWGTTNRRIYVIANDGTMLDTIRDDRGVLAMAAGEYPSEIAAIRDRLGDLPIIAAGMVGSTRGWREAAYVPAPADLATLAGAATRIEEQRVTIVPGVSLLTDTRADVMRGEEVQVLGAIVAGLAPADALFAQPGTHNKWVHTQGGRIADFATTMTGELFALVKGHGILAGMLDGPVADGPAFRDGLSRGSGACDLTAALFGVRASVLLGRIAAEDAAAYASGLLIGNDIGAVPDMEGQTVYLLSGGLLADLYTIGIEQRGGRVVALDSHAGFLAGLHAIREHLS
;
A
#
# COMPACT_ATOMS: atom_id res chain seq x y z
N MET A 1 -15.67 -20.92 38.99
CA MET A 1 -14.87 -19.81 39.55
C MET A 1 -13.47 -19.98 38.99
N GLN A 2 -13.12 -19.25 37.90
CA GLN A 2 -12.45 -17.94 37.93
C GLN A 2 -11.13 -18.01 38.72
N CYS A 3 -10.00 -17.47 38.31
CA CYS A 3 -9.54 -16.73 37.13
C CYS A 3 -8.03 -16.47 37.39
N CYS A 4 -7.30 -16.02 36.38
CA CYS A 4 -6.01 -15.32 36.48
C CYS A 4 -4.74 -16.17 36.69
N GLN A 5 -4.14 -16.56 35.57
CA GLN A 5 -2.68 -16.68 35.44
C GLN A 5 -2.25 -16.24 34.03
N TRP A 6 -2.56 -14.99 33.69
CA TRP A 6 -2.01 -14.28 32.53
C TRP A 6 -1.17 -13.11 33.07
N CYS A 7 0.02 -13.41 33.57
CA CYS A 7 1.06 -12.43 33.91
C CYS A 7 2.35 -13.18 34.26
N ALA A 8 3.04 -13.76 33.26
CA ALA A 8 4.46 -14.15 33.37
C ALA A 8 4.98 -14.82 32.09
N ILE A 9 4.99 -14.15 30.93
CA ILE A 9 5.84 -14.62 29.82
C ILE A 9 6.42 -13.40 29.12
N PHE A 10 7.71 -13.15 29.37
CA PHE A 10 8.74 -12.64 28.44
C PHE A 10 9.89 -12.06 29.25
N ARG A 11 10.69 -12.95 29.84
CA ARG A 11 12.09 -12.71 30.17
C ARG A 11 12.87 -14.00 29.95
N SER A 12 13.60 -14.09 28.85
CA SER A 12 15.02 -14.42 28.84
C SER A 12 15.63 -14.39 27.44
N PRO A 13 16.94 -14.12 27.31
CA PRO A 13 17.64 -13.85 26.06
C PRO A 13 18.48 -15.04 25.56
N LEU A 14 19.07 -14.86 24.37
CA LEU A 14 20.16 -15.63 23.74
C LEU A 14 19.79 -16.94 23.03
N TRP A 15 19.85 -16.91 21.70
CA TRP A 15 20.50 -17.95 20.89
C TRP A 15 21.23 -17.30 19.70
N THR A 16 22.51 -17.63 19.57
CA THR A 16 23.39 -17.35 18.43
C THR A 16 23.70 -18.69 17.75
N ILE A 17 24.10 -18.62 16.46
CA ILE A 17 24.74 -19.68 15.62
C ILE A 17 23.70 -20.53 14.85
N ALA A 18 23.77 -20.86 13.54
CA ALA A 18 24.83 -20.86 12.52
C ALA A 18 24.26 -20.73 11.10
N ALA A 19 25.09 -20.28 10.16
CA ALA A 19 24.92 -20.49 8.72
C ALA A 19 25.42 -21.88 8.27
N PRO A 20 24.97 -22.39 7.11
CA PRO A 20 25.83 -23.21 6.26
C PRO A 20 25.88 -22.72 4.79
N LEU A 21 27.11 -22.33 4.40
CA LEU A 21 27.90 -22.81 3.26
C LEU A 21 27.21 -23.14 1.91
N PHE A 22 27.53 -22.27 0.94
CA PHE A 22 27.81 -22.48 -0.49
C PHE A 22 27.79 -23.91 -1.06
N GLY A 23 26.90 -24.12 -2.04
CA GLY A 23 26.95 -25.20 -3.05
C GLY A 23 26.96 -24.62 -4.48
N LYS A 24 27.88 -25.10 -5.32
CA LYS A 24 28.25 -24.59 -6.66
C LYS A 24 27.15 -24.78 -7.74
N PRO A 25 27.19 -24.01 -8.86
CA PRO A 25 26.17 -24.05 -9.91
C PRO A 25 26.49 -25.09 -11.01
N LEU A 26 25.43 -25.70 -11.59
CA LEU A 26 25.52 -26.55 -12.78
C LEU A 26 24.59 -26.05 -13.92
N LYS A 27 25.23 -25.32 -14.85
CA LYS A 27 25.13 -25.29 -16.33
C LYS A 27 23.78 -25.49 -17.11
N LYS A 28 23.44 -24.39 -17.84
CA LYS A 28 23.06 -24.24 -19.30
C LYS A 28 21.66 -24.66 -19.78
N PRO A 29 21.18 -24.18 -20.96
CA PRO A 29 21.22 -22.83 -21.55
C PRO A 29 19.79 -22.30 -21.91
N LEU A 30 19.68 -21.00 -22.21
CA LEU A 30 18.47 -20.35 -22.74
C LEU A 30 18.07 -20.89 -24.12
N VAL A 31 16.79 -21.23 -24.29
CA VAL A 31 16.13 -21.37 -25.61
C VAL A 31 14.84 -20.52 -25.58
N PRO A 32 14.63 -19.61 -26.56
CA PRO A 32 13.48 -18.73 -26.59
C PRO A 32 12.28 -19.37 -27.32
N GLY A 33 11.09 -19.11 -26.80
CA GLY A 33 9.83 -19.20 -27.55
C GLY A 33 9.02 -20.49 -27.36
N LEU A 34 7.97 -20.41 -26.53
CA LEU A 34 6.75 -21.19 -26.74
C LEU A 34 5.55 -20.47 -26.14
N ARG A 35 4.61 -20.14 -27.02
CA ARG A 35 3.31 -19.54 -26.75
C ARG A 35 2.42 -20.60 -26.09
N GLY A 36 1.96 -20.36 -24.87
CA GLY A 36 0.88 -21.11 -24.23
C GLY A 36 -0.48 -20.50 -24.57
N ARG A 37 -1.37 -21.28 -25.18
CA ARG A 37 -2.79 -20.91 -25.38
C ARG A 37 -3.56 -21.19 -24.10
N PHE A 38 -4.39 -20.23 -23.67
CA PHE A 38 -5.55 -20.51 -22.83
C PHE A 38 -6.82 -20.21 -23.62
N TYR A 39 -7.80 -21.10 -23.48
CA TYR A 39 -9.09 -21.07 -24.17
C TYR A 39 -10.11 -20.34 -23.28
N CYS A 40 -10.82 -19.35 -23.83
CA CYS A 40 -11.86 -18.56 -23.19
C CYS A 40 -13.11 -18.55 -24.07
N PRO A 41 -14.33 -18.86 -23.57
CA PRO A 41 -15.55 -18.70 -24.33
C PRO A 41 -16.39 -17.56 -23.74
N THR A 42 -16.07 -16.30 -24.08
CA THR A 42 -17.05 -15.20 -24.19
C THR A 42 -16.40 -13.98 -24.82
N ASN A 43 -16.97 -13.57 -25.95
CA ASN A 43 -16.35 -12.69 -26.92
C ASN A 43 -16.88 -11.26 -26.78
N ARG A 44 -16.17 -10.42 -26.01
CA ARG A 44 -15.91 -8.99 -26.30
C ARG A 44 -15.02 -8.38 -25.20
N LEU A 45 -13.71 -8.43 -25.43
CA LEU A 45 -12.70 -7.62 -24.73
C LEU A 45 -12.44 -6.37 -25.57
N ILE A 46 -12.68 -5.20 -25.00
CA ILE A 46 -12.11 -3.95 -25.51
C ILE A 46 -10.61 -4.02 -25.20
N LYS A 47 -9.79 -4.10 -26.25
CA LYS A 47 -8.33 -3.97 -26.15
C LYS A 47 -8.00 -2.56 -25.69
N ILE A 48 -7.54 -2.41 -24.45
CA ILE A 48 -6.58 -1.35 -24.14
C ILE A 48 -5.22 -1.98 -24.41
N SER A 49 -4.67 -1.69 -25.58
CA SER A 49 -3.26 -1.96 -25.88
C SER A 49 -2.43 -1.30 -24.78
N GLY A 50 -1.47 -2.03 -24.19
CA GLY A 50 -0.42 -1.41 -23.41
C GLY A 50 0.30 -0.41 -24.29
N GLU A 51 -0.01 0.87 -24.11
CA GLU A 51 0.72 1.95 -24.72
C GLU A 51 2.13 1.93 -24.11
N ALA A 52 3.14 1.89 -24.98
CA ALA A 52 4.47 2.32 -24.59
C ALA A 52 4.33 3.72 -23.98
N VAL A 53 5.02 3.98 -22.87
CA VAL A 53 5.17 5.35 -22.36
C VAL A 53 5.64 6.20 -23.56
N PRO A 54 4.89 7.24 -23.97
CA PRO A 54 5.27 8.02 -25.13
C PRO A 54 6.70 8.51 -24.93
N ALA A 55 7.53 8.39 -25.98
CA ALA A 55 8.88 8.92 -25.94
C ALA A 55 8.79 10.42 -25.58
N VAL A 56 9.40 10.80 -24.46
CA VAL A 56 9.44 12.20 -24.03
C VAL A 56 10.06 13.01 -25.18
N PRO A 57 9.39 14.05 -25.68
CA PRO A 57 9.97 14.98 -26.65
C PRO A 57 11.34 15.49 -26.16
N ALA A 58 12.32 15.60 -27.06
CA ALA A 58 13.71 15.91 -26.72
C ALA A 58 13.91 17.32 -26.12
N ASP A 59 12.86 18.13 -26.02
CA ASP A 59 12.82 19.50 -25.50
C ASP A 59 12.24 19.60 -24.07
N VAL A 60 11.78 18.50 -23.47
CA VAL A 60 11.25 18.53 -22.09
C VAL A 60 12.39 18.42 -21.08
N THR A 61 12.66 19.52 -20.37
CA THR A 61 13.72 19.58 -19.35
C THR A 61 13.22 19.18 -17.95
N PRO A 62 14.02 18.44 -17.15
CA PRO A 62 13.74 18.19 -15.74
C PRO A 62 13.55 19.48 -14.93
N ALA A 63 12.54 19.52 -14.07
CA ALA A 63 12.23 20.68 -13.23
C ALA A 63 12.35 20.40 -11.73
N TYR A 64 12.00 19.20 -11.28
CA TYR A 64 12.09 18.80 -9.87
C TYR A 64 12.19 17.28 -9.72
N LEU A 65 12.55 16.82 -8.52
CA LEU A 65 12.48 15.41 -8.14
C LEU A 65 11.31 15.19 -7.19
N ALA A 66 10.49 14.19 -7.48
CA ALA A 66 9.45 13.70 -6.59
C ALA A 66 9.94 12.43 -5.89
N ILE A 67 9.74 12.31 -4.58
CA ILE A 67 10.15 11.12 -3.81
C ILE A 67 8.97 10.54 -3.03
N ASP A 68 8.65 9.28 -3.29
CA ASP A 68 7.88 8.44 -2.37
C ASP A 68 8.86 7.73 -1.46
N TRP A 69 8.93 8.17 -0.19
CA TRP A 69 9.91 7.67 0.76
C TRP A 69 9.21 6.87 1.86
N GLY A 70 9.00 5.58 1.58
CA GLY A 70 8.34 4.66 2.49
C GLY A 70 9.24 4.16 3.61
N THR A 71 8.66 3.27 4.42
CA THR A 71 9.34 2.65 5.58
C THR A 71 10.59 1.86 5.16
N THR A 72 10.44 1.00 4.16
CA THR A 72 11.50 0.07 3.69
C THR A 72 11.93 0.33 2.26
N ASN A 73 11.11 1.00 1.46
CA ASN A 73 11.37 1.24 0.04
C ASN A 73 11.36 2.73 -0.26
N ARG A 74 12.07 3.13 -1.31
CA ARG A 74 12.03 4.48 -1.85
C ARG A 74 11.88 4.46 -3.37
N ARG A 75 11.08 5.39 -3.87
CA ARG A 75 10.92 5.63 -5.31
C ARG A 75 11.20 7.11 -5.58
N ILE A 76 12.09 7.38 -6.52
CA ILE A 76 12.45 8.74 -6.94
C ILE A 76 12.02 8.90 -8.39
N TYR A 77 11.44 10.05 -8.72
CA TYR A 77 10.98 10.38 -10.05
C TYR A 77 11.59 11.70 -10.50
N VAL A 78 12.08 11.74 -11.73
CA VAL A 78 12.53 12.97 -12.39
C VAL A 78 11.33 13.54 -13.13
N ILE A 79 10.88 14.75 -12.78
CA ILE A 79 9.64 15.31 -13.29
C ILE A 79 9.91 16.61 -14.06
N ALA A 80 9.26 16.74 -15.21
CA ALA A 80 9.24 17.94 -16.04
C ALA A 80 8.40 19.06 -15.40
N ASN A 81 8.45 20.27 -15.99
CA ASN A 81 7.69 21.39 -15.43
C ASN A 81 6.17 21.21 -15.51
N ASP A 82 5.69 20.46 -16.50
CA ASP A 82 4.27 20.16 -16.74
C ASP A 82 3.75 18.91 -16.01
N GLY A 83 4.59 18.31 -15.15
CA GLY A 83 4.23 17.09 -14.41
C GLY A 83 4.56 15.79 -15.14
N THR A 84 5.08 15.82 -16.36
CA THR A 84 5.50 14.62 -17.09
C THR A 84 6.64 13.90 -16.37
N MET A 85 6.48 12.60 -16.12
CA MET A 85 7.55 11.75 -15.58
C MET A 85 8.59 11.43 -16.66
N LEU A 86 9.84 11.81 -16.42
CA LEU A 86 10.97 11.63 -17.34
C LEU A 86 11.78 10.37 -17.04
N ASP A 87 11.97 10.06 -15.76
CA ASP A 87 12.72 8.88 -15.31
C ASP A 87 12.26 8.45 -13.90
N THR A 88 12.56 7.20 -13.53
CA THR A 88 12.26 6.65 -12.20
C THR A 88 13.35 5.71 -11.69
N ILE A 89 13.65 5.84 -10.39
CA ILE A 89 14.53 4.93 -9.66
C ILE A 89 13.75 4.31 -8.51
N ARG A 90 13.98 3.02 -8.26
CA ARG A 90 13.45 2.30 -7.10
C ARG A 90 14.58 1.58 -6.38
N ASP A 91 14.60 1.69 -5.06
CA ASP A 91 15.58 1.01 -4.21
C ASP A 91 15.01 0.73 -2.80
N ASP A 92 15.79 0.00 -2.01
CA ASP A 92 15.43 -0.44 -0.67
C ASP A 92 15.91 0.56 0.41
N ARG A 93 16.14 1.83 0.04
CA ARG A 93 16.61 2.90 0.94
C ARG A 93 15.44 3.60 1.63
N GLY A 94 14.49 2.83 2.18
CA GLY A 94 13.42 3.39 3.02
C GLY A 94 13.96 4.02 4.31
N VAL A 95 13.11 4.72 5.07
CA VAL A 95 13.56 5.46 6.27
C VAL A 95 14.20 4.58 7.34
N LEU A 96 13.87 3.29 7.42
CA LEU A 96 14.49 2.37 8.38
C LEU A 96 15.94 1.99 8.03
N ALA A 97 16.35 2.21 6.78
CA ALA A 97 17.71 1.98 6.33
C ALA A 97 18.61 3.21 6.53
N MET A 98 18.12 4.27 7.20
CA MET A 98 18.81 5.55 7.34
C MET A 98 18.75 6.11 8.75
N ALA A 99 19.85 6.69 9.21
CA ALA A 99 19.87 7.55 10.38
C ALA A 99 19.55 9.01 10.00
N ALA A 100 19.01 9.78 10.95
CA ALA A 100 18.62 11.18 10.71
C ALA A 100 19.76 12.07 10.18
N GLY A 101 21.02 11.78 10.56
CA GLY A 101 22.20 12.52 10.08
C GLY A 101 22.63 12.19 8.65
N GLU A 102 22.11 11.12 8.04
CA GLU A 102 22.53 10.65 6.71
C GLU A 102 21.71 11.27 5.56
N TYR A 103 20.56 11.89 5.87
CA TYR A 103 19.69 12.48 4.85
C TYR A 103 20.36 13.59 4.03
N PRO A 104 21.10 14.56 4.59
CA PRO A 104 21.76 15.59 3.78
C PRO A 104 22.73 15.01 2.74
N SER A 105 23.55 14.02 3.13
CA SER A 105 24.46 13.34 2.20
C SER A 105 23.71 12.52 1.15
N GLU A 106 22.59 11.91 1.53
CA GLU A 106 21.79 11.13 0.59
C GLU A 106 21.09 12.02 -0.43
N ILE A 107 20.57 13.18 0.00
CA ILE A 107 20.00 14.18 -0.90
C ILE A 107 21.05 14.71 -1.88
N ALA A 108 22.30 14.92 -1.43
CA ALA A 108 23.40 15.27 -2.31
C ALA A 108 23.69 14.18 -3.34
N ALA A 109 23.77 12.91 -2.91
CA ALA A 109 24.00 11.78 -3.81
C ALA A 109 22.87 11.60 -4.85
N ILE A 110 21.61 11.83 -4.46
CA ILE A 110 20.47 11.83 -5.38
C ILE A 110 20.64 12.92 -6.45
N ARG A 111 21.05 14.12 -6.06
CA ARG A 111 21.27 15.25 -6.99
C ARG A 111 22.47 15.06 -7.90
N ASP A 112 23.56 14.52 -7.38
CA ASP A 112 24.74 14.19 -8.20
C ASP A 112 24.37 13.20 -9.32
N ARG A 113 23.42 12.30 -9.05
CA ARG A 113 22.96 11.29 -10.01
C ARG A 113 21.88 11.81 -10.97
N LEU A 114 20.91 12.59 -10.49
CA LEU A 114 19.69 12.95 -11.22
C LEU A 114 19.59 14.43 -11.62
N GLY A 115 20.56 15.25 -11.22
CA GLY A 115 20.59 16.69 -11.42
C GLY A 115 20.29 17.48 -10.14
N ASP A 116 20.86 18.69 -10.05
CA ASP A 116 20.76 19.60 -8.91
C ASP A 116 19.38 20.31 -8.81
N LEU A 117 18.31 19.52 -8.69
CA LEU A 117 16.93 19.99 -8.73
C LEU A 117 16.30 20.13 -7.32
N PRO A 118 15.26 20.97 -7.16
CA PRO A 118 14.46 20.98 -5.93
C PRO A 118 13.73 19.63 -5.76
N ILE A 119 13.48 19.26 -4.50
CA ILE A 119 12.90 17.96 -4.15
C ILE A 119 11.58 18.18 -3.39
N ILE A 120 10.55 17.43 -3.78
CA ILE A 120 9.34 17.25 -2.99
C ILE A 120 9.22 15.78 -2.60
N ALA A 121 8.99 15.49 -1.32
CA ALA A 121 8.93 14.15 -0.80
C ALA A 121 7.68 13.93 0.04
N ALA A 122 7.09 12.74 -0.07
CA ALA A 122 5.95 12.30 0.73
C ALA A 122 6.21 10.92 1.33
N GLY A 123 5.37 10.54 2.28
CA GLY A 123 5.49 9.29 3.02
C GLY A 123 6.30 9.42 4.30
N MET A 124 6.93 8.32 4.70
CA MET A 124 7.51 8.13 6.03
C MET A 124 8.74 8.99 6.33
N VAL A 125 9.35 9.64 5.33
CA VAL A 125 10.41 10.64 5.56
C VAL A 125 9.95 11.80 6.44
N GLY A 126 8.64 12.11 6.45
CA GLY A 126 8.02 13.10 7.33
C GLY A 126 7.57 12.58 8.70
N SER A 127 7.82 11.31 9.02
CA SER A 127 7.43 10.72 10.31
C SER A 127 8.44 11.03 11.42
N THR A 128 8.09 10.72 12.67
CA THR A 128 9.01 10.77 13.82
C THR A 128 10.20 9.80 13.71
N ARG A 129 10.13 8.83 12.80
CA ARG A 129 11.22 7.89 12.45
C ARG A 129 11.92 8.27 11.14
N GLY A 130 11.49 9.35 10.51
CA GLY A 130 12.02 9.85 9.24
C GLY A 130 13.15 10.86 9.45
N TRP A 131 13.23 11.84 8.56
CA TRP A 131 14.25 12.88 8.59
C TRP A 131 13.85 14.07 9.46
N ARG A 132 12.75 14.72 9.09
CA ARG A 132 12.16 15.84 9.83
C ARG A 132 10.67 15.61 9.92
N GLU A 133 10.13 15.77 11.12
CA GLU A 133 8.71 15.60 11.35
C GLU A 133 7.91 16.64 10.56
N ALA A 134 6.96 16.16 9.76
CA ALA A 134 5.92 16.95 9.13
C ALA A 134 4.61 16.67 9.87
N ALA A 135 4.16 17.65 10.66
CA ALA A 135 2.97 17.54 11.50
C ALA A 135 1.74 17.15 10.67
N TYR A 136 0.88 16.30 11.22
CA TYR A 136 -0.34 15.89 10.53
C TYR A 136 -1.29 17.07 10.34
N VAL A 137 -1.95 17.10 9.18
CA VAL A 137 -3.07 18.01 8.90
C VAL A 137 -4.38 17.33 9.33
N PRO A 138 -5.23 17.96 10.14
CA PRO A 138 -6.53 17.38 10.49
C PRO A 138 -7.47 17.35 9.30
N ALA A 139 -8.21 16.25 9.12
CA ALA A 139 -9.33 16.18 8.18
C ALA A 139 -10.47 17.14 8.60
N PRO A 140 -11.20 17.77 7.66
CA PRO A 140 -11.08 17.57 6.21
C PRO A 140 -9.87 18.30 5.59
N ALA A 141 -9.17 17.63 4.66
CA ALA A 141 -7.93 18.15 4.05
C ALA A 141 -7.90 18.01 2.51
N ASP A 142 -7.42 19.03 1.81
CA ASP A 142 -7.15 19.04 0.36
C ASP A 142 -5.66 19.31 0.05
N LEU A 143 -5.29 19.27 -1.24
CA LEU A 143 -3.92 19.50 -1.71
C LEU A 143 -3.36 20.88 -1.30
N ALA A 144 -4.21 21.93 -1.34
CA ALA A 144 -3.82 23.27 -0.93
C ALA A 144 -3.51 23.32 0.58
N THR A 145 -4.31 22.63 1.40
CA THR A 145 -4.09 22.51 2.84
C THR A 145 -2.79 21.77 3.14
N LEU A 146 -2.51 20.67 2.42
CA LEU A 146 -1.25 19.93 2.56
C LEU A 146 -0.04 20.78 2.14
N ALA A 147 -0.16 21.53 1.04
CA ALA A 147 0.90 22.43 0.57
C ALA A 147 1.21 23.53 1.60
N GLY A 148 0.16 24.16 2.17
CA GLY A 148 0.31 25.21 3.18
C GLY A 148 0.94 24.72 4.49
N ALA A 149 0.84 23.43 4.80
CA ALA A 149 1.40 22.81 6.00
C ALA A 149 2.70 22.03 5.75
N ALA A 150 3.27 22.08 4.54
CA ALA A 150 4.45 21.31 4.19
C ALA A 150 5.71 21.79 4.94
N THR A 151 6.52 20.83 5.40
CA THR A 151 7.78 21.11 6.08
C THR A 151 8.87 21.42 5.06
N ARG A 152 9.38 22.65 5.07
CA ARG A 152 10.49 23.08 4.20
C ARG A 152 11.83 22.92 4.91
N ILE A 153 12.78 22.34 4.20
CA ILE A 153 14.17 22.22 4.61
C ILE A 153 14.98 23.06 3.62
N GLU A 154 15.05 24.36 3.88
CA GLU A 154 15.55 25.37 2.95
C GLU A 154 17.00 25.11 2.55
N GLU A 155 17.86 24.71 3.51
CA GLU A 155 19.28 24.44 3.24
C GLU A 155 19.48 23.25 2.29
N GLN A 156 18.48 22.37 2.19
CA GLN A 156 18.50 21.23 1.28
C GLN A 156 17.55 21.40 0.10
N ARG A 157 16.81 22.50 -0.08
CA ARG A 157 15.76 22.66 -1.12
C ARG A 157 14.84 21.44 -1.20
N VAL A 158 14.43 20.94 -0.03
CA VAL A 158 13.52 19.79 0.12
C VAL A 158 12.24 20.27 0.78
N THR A 159 11.10 19.87 0.23
CA THR A 159 9.79 20.02 0.87
C THR A 159 9.23 18.65 1.21
N ILE A 160 8.78 18.46 2.44
CA ILE A 160 8.15 17.23 2.92
C ILE A 160 6.64 17.47 3.10
N VAL A 161 5.84 16.67 2.39
CA VAL A 161 4.38 16.69 2.47
C VAL A 161 3.92 16.07 3.79
N PRO A 162 3.00 16.71 4.53
CA PRO A 162 2.46 16.17 5.76
C PRO A 162 1.45 15.06 5.48
N GLY A 163 1.27 14.16 6.44
CA GLY A 163 0.17 13.20 6.42
C GLY A 163 -1.15 13.84 6.88
N VAL A 164 -2.24 13.08 6.83
CA VAL A 164 -3.56 13.50 7.35
C VAL A 164 -3.89 12.74 8.63
N SER A 165 -4.43 13.45 9.62
CA SER A 165 -5.00 12.87 10.84
C SER A 165 -6.50 13.04 10.88
N LEU A 166 -7.15 12.16 11.62
CA LEU A 166 -8.57 12.18 11.91
C LEU A 166 -8.76 12.01 13.40
N LEU A 167 -9.55 12.90 14.00
CA LEU A 167 -9.91 12.82 15.40
C LEU A 167 -11.40 13.15 15.54
N THR A 168 -12.13 12.19 16.09
CA THR A 168 -13.56 12.32 16.43
C THR A 168 -13.76 11.92 17.88
N ASP A 169 -14.98 12.04 18.40
CA ASP A 169 -15.30 11.61 19.77
C ASP A 169 -15.07 10.10 20.00
N THR A 170 -15.09 9.28 18.95
CA THR A 170 -15.07 7.80 19.06
C THR A 170 -13.88 7.14 18.38
N ARG A 171 -13.15 7.84 17.49
CA ARG A 171 -12.01 7.27 16.75
C ARG A 171 -10.90 8.31 16.55
N ALA A 172 -9.68 7.81 16.48
CA ALA A 172 -8.51 8.52 15.97
C ALA A 172 -7.85 7.68 14.89
N ASP A 173 -7.36 8.33 13.82
CA ASP A 173 -6.70 7.65 12.71
C ASP A 173 -5.66 8.56 12.04
N VAL A 174 -4.69 7.96 11.35
CA VAL A 174 -3.62 8.66 10.62
C VAL A 174 -3.26 7.95 9.31
N MET A 175 -2.87 8.74 8.31
CA MET A 175 -2.22 8.25 7.08
C MET A 175 -1.06 9.17 6.69
N ARG A 176 -0.08 8.64 5.97
CA ARG A 176 1.09 9.40 5.52
C ARG A 176 1.68 8.79 4.26
N GLY A 177 1.49 9.49 3.15
CA GLY A 177 1.80 9.08 1.79
C GLY A 177 0.53 8.72 1.01
N GLU A 178 -0.43 8.06 1.66
CA GLU A 178 -1.69 7.66 1.04
C GLU A 178 -2.57 8.85 0.62
N GLU A 179 -2.53 9.95 1.38
CA GLU A 179 -3.29 11.18 1.10
C GLU A 179 -2.95 11.76 -0.27
N VAL A 180 -1.69 11.68 -0.67
CA VAL A 180 -1.20 12.21 -1.94
C VAL A 180 -1.77 11.42 -3.12
N GLN A 181 -1.88 10.10 -2.97
CA GLN A 181 -2.43 9.23 -4.01
C GLN A 181 -3.93 9.47 -4.21
N VAL A 182 -4.69 9.58 -3.11
CA VAL A 182 -6.14 9.81 -3.15
C VAL A 182 -6.46 11.16 -3.78
N LEU A 183 -5.88 12.22 -3.25
CA LEU A 183 -6.13 13.58 -3.76
C LEU A 183 -5.57 13.76 -5.18
N GLY A 184 -4.45 13.10 -5.48
CA GLY A 184 -3.86 13.09 -6.81
C GLY A 184 -4.72 12.37 -7.85
N ALA A 185 -5.37 11.26 -7.49
CA ALA A 185 -6.32 10.59 -8.38
C ALA A 185 -7.53 11.49 -8.72
N ILE A 186 -7.98 12.31 -7.76
CA ILE A 186 -9.07 13.27 -7.97
C ILE A 186 -8.64 14.38 -8.93
N VAL A 187 -7.50 15.04 -8.67
CA VAL A 187 -7.05 16.16 -9.52
C VAL A 187 -6.67 15.72 -10.93
N ALA A 188 -6.25 14.47 -11.10
CA ALA A 188 -6.00 13.84 -12.40
C ALA A 188 -7.28 13.42 -13.15
N GLY A 189 -8.47 13.58 -12.56
CA GLY A 189 -9.74 13.15 -13.16
C GLY A 189 -9.92 11.63 -13.22
N LEU A 190 -9.11 10.86 -12.49
CA LEU A 190 -9.21 9.40 -12.42
C LEU A 190 -10.34 8.94 -11.48
N ALA A 191 -10.72 9.81 -10.54
CA ALA A 191 -11.81 9.60 -9.60
C ALA A 191 -12.60 10.90 -9.40
N PRO A 192 -13.91 10.82 -9.06
CA PRO A 192 -14.71 11.98 -8.73
C PRO A 192 -14.30 12.56 -7.37
N ALA A 193 -14.69 13.81 -7.16
CA ALA A 193 -14.43 14.56 -5.92
C ALA A 193 -15.12 13.96 -4.67
N ASP A 194 -16.24 13.26 -4.89
CA ASP A 194 -16.98 12.51 -3.88
C ASP A 194 -16.83 11.01 -4.18
N ALA A 195 -15.94 10.34 -3.45
CA ALA A 195 -15.56 8.95 -3.72
C ALA A 195 -15.17 8.19 -2.45
N LEU A 196 -15.34 6.87 -2.51
CA LEU A 196 -14.75 5.92 -1.58
C LEU A 196 -13.52 5.28 -2.22
N PHE A 197 -12.35 5.46 -1.61
CA PHE A 197 -11.11 4.83 -2.03
C PHE A 197 -10.75 3.66 -1.11
N ALA A 198 -10.04 2.69 -1.66
CA ALA A 198 -9.35 1.65 -0.92
C ALA A 198 -7.88 1.60 -1.31
N GLN A 199 -6.98 1.55 -0.34
CA GLN A 199 -5.53 1.37 -0.54
C GLN A 199 -5.01 0.14 0.20
N PRO A 200 -5.30 -1.08 -0.29
CA PRO A 200 -4.78 -2.30 0.32
C PRO A 200 -3.27 -2.34 0.41
N GLY A 201 -2.78 -2.79 1.57
CA GLY A 201 -1.37 -3.01 1.86
C GLY A 201 -1.16 -3.64 3.23
N THR A 202 -0.01 -3.38 3.85
CA THR A 202 0.24 -3.72 5.26
C THR A 202 -0.85 -3.14 6.16
N HIS A 203 -1.21 -1.89 5.90
CA HIS A 203 -2.35 -1.19 6.48
C HIS A 203 -3.24 -0.75 5.34
N ASN A 204 -4.43 -1.33 5.23
CA ASN A 204 -5.41 -0.88 4.26
C ASN A 204 -6.03 0.44 4.74
N LYS A 205 -6.26 1.37 3.81
CA LYS A 205 -6.97 2.62 4.07
C LYS A 205 -8.27 2.61 3.29
N TRP A 206 -9.39 2.81 3.99
CA TRP A 206 -10.66 3.20 3.39
C TRP A 206 -10.79 4.71 3.53
N VAL A 207 -10.86 5.44 2.42
CA VAL A 207 -10.83 6.91 2.43
C VAL A 207 -12.08 7.46 1.77
N HIS A 208 -12.88 8.20 2.54
CA HIS A 208 -14.03 8.93 2.03
C HIS A 208 -13.62 10.36 1.69
N THR A 209 -13.94 10.75 0.47
CA THR A 209 -13.70 12.11 -0.01
C THR A 209 -15.01 12.83 -0.23
N GLN A 210 -15.02 14.13 0.07
CA GLN A 210 -16.14 15.02 -0.17
C GLN A 210 -15.63 16.35 -0.70
N GLY A 211 -16.15 16.78 -1.86
CA GLY A 211 -15.74 18.02 -2.52
C GLY A 211 -14.23 18.07 -2.81
N GLY A 212 -13.60 16.93 -3.08
CA GLY A 212 -12.16 16.84 -3.35
C GLY A 212 -11.28 16.95 -2.10
N ARG A 213 -11.86 16.80 -0.91
CA ARG A 213 -11.17 16.78 0.38
C ARG A 213 -11.26 15.38 0.97
N ILE A 214 -10.19 14.91 1.61
CA ILE A 214 -10.26 13.74 2.51
C ILE A 214 -11.10 14.15 3.70
N ALA A 215 -12.30 13.59 3.83
CA ALA A 215 -13.28 13.97 4.86
C ALA A 215 -13.29 12.98 6.03
N ASP A 216 -13.18 11.69 5.72
CA ASP A 216 -13.15 10.60 6.69
C ASP A 216 -12.24 9.48 6.16
N PHE A 217 -11.65 8.70 7.05
CA PHE A 217 -10.96 7.47 6.70
C PHE A 217 -10.88 6.50 7.89
N ALA A 218 -10.67 5.23 7.55
CA ALA A 218 -10.41 4.17 8.50
C ALA A 218 -9.22 3.32 8.03
N THR A 219 -8.33 3.03 8.97
CA THR A 219 -7.19 2.13 8.78
C THR A 219 -7.50 0.76 9.33
N THR A 220 -7.23 -0.27 8.54
CA THR A 220 -7.29 -1.67 8.97
C THR A 220 -5.93 -2.34 8.81
N MET A 221 -5.51 -3.08 9.83
CA MET A 221 -4.19 -3.75 9.86
C MET A 221 -4.23 -5.13 9.19
N THR A 222 -5.00 -5.27 8.11
CA THR A 222 -5.31 -6.55 7.47
C THR A 222 -4.06 -7.29 7.00
N GLY A 223 -3.17 -6.60 6.28
CA GLY A 223 -1.91 -7.17 5.79
C GLY A 223 -0.92 -7.46 6.91
N GLU A 224 -0.77 -6.54 7.87
CA GLU A 224 0.09 -6.73 9.04
C GLU A 224 -0.36 -7.93 9.88
N LEU A 225 -1.66 -8.03 10.17
CA LEU A 225 -2.22 -9.13 10.94
C LEU A 225 -2.00 -10.47 10.23
N PHE A 226 -2.21 -10.54 8.91
CA PHE A 226 -1.92 -11.74 8.13
C PHE A 226 -0.44 -12.13 8.24
N ALA A 227 0.47 -11.18 8.06
CA ALA A 227 1.91 -11.43 8.16
C ALA A 227 2.32 -11.91 9.56
N LEU A 228 1.76 -11.31 10.61
CA LEU A 228 2.03 -11.69 12.00
C LEU A 228 1.56 -13.12 12.31
N VAL A 229 0.32 -13.49 11.95
CA VAL A 229 -0.19 -14.84 12.24
C VAL A 229 0.43 -15.91 11.32
N LYS A 230 0.89 -15.52 10.13
CA LYS A 230 1.65 -16.40 9.24
C LYS A 230 3.07 -16.65 9.75
N GLY A 231 3.75 -15.62 10.26
CA GLY A 231 5.14 -15.72 10.73
C GLY A 231 5.28 -16.17 12.18
N HIS A 232 4.26 -15.97 13.00
CA HIS A 232 4.31 -16.17 14.44
C HIS A 232 3.06 -16.85 15.01
N GLY A 233 3.19 -17.41 16.21
CA GLY A 233 2.08 -18.06 16.93
C GLY A 233 1.70 -19.42 16.37
N ILE A 234 0.48 -19.86 16.65
CA ILE A 234 0.03 -21.25 16.43
C ILE A 234 -0.38 -21.57 14.98
N LEU A 235 -0.53 -20.52 14.15
CA LEU A 235 -0.79 -20.61 12.71
C LEU A 235 0.50 -20.53 11.89
N ALA A 236 1.64 -20.23 12.53
CA ALA A 236 2.92 -20.16 11.83
C ALA A 236 3.26 -21.49 11.14
N GLY A 237 3.77 -21.40 9.92
CA GLY A 237 4.05 -22.56 9.05
C GLY A 237 2.82 -23.18 8.39
N MET A 238 1.62 -22.99 8.94
CA MET A 238 0.37 -23.47 8.35
C MET A 238 -0.09 -22.57 7.19
N LEU A 239 0.30 -21.30 7.20
CA LEU A 239 -0.12 -20.29 6.20
C LEU A 239 0.96 -20.03 5.14
N ASP A 240 1.88 -20.97 4.93
CA ASP A 240 2.98 -20.85 3.95
C ASP A 240 2.56 -21.18 2.52
N GLY A 241 1.36 -21.78 2.35
CA GLY A 241 0.77 -22.03 1.04
C GLY A 241 0.50 -20.74 0.23
N PRO A 242 0.24 -20.89 -1.07
CA PRO A 242 -0.09 -19.76 -1.93
C PRO A 242 -1.43 -19.15 -1.51
N VAL A 243 -1.53 -17.82 -1.67
CA VAL A 243 -2.80 -17.10 -1.60
C VAL A 243 -3.22 -16.78 -3.02
N ALA A 244 -4.41 -17.20 -3.42
CA ALA A 244 -4.99 -16.94 -4.72
C ALA A 244 -6.52 -17.00 -4.61
N ASP A 245 -7.20 -16.52 -5.65
CA ASP A 245 -8.63 -16.77 -5.79
C ASP A 245 -8.90 -18.28 -5.89
N GLY A 246 -9.97 -18.71 -5.23
CA GLY A 246 -10.40 -20.09 -5.17
C GLY A 246 -11.49 -20.30 -4.11
N PRO A 247 -12.03 -21.53 -4.01
CA PRO A 247 -13.10 -21.84 -3.06
C PRO A 247 -12.72 -21.50 -1.62
N ALA A 248 -11.53 -21.90 -1.16
CA ALA A 248 -11.06 -21.62 0.19
C ALA A 248 -10.96 -20.12 0.50
N PHE A 249 -10.43 -19.32 -0.43
CA PHE A 249 -10.37 -17.86 -0.28
C PHE A 249 -11.78 -17.25 -0.19
N ARG A 250 -12.71 -17.64 -1.07
CA ARG A 250 -14.09 -17.13 -1.10
C ARG A 250 -14.93 -17.57 0.11
N ASP A 251 -14.69 -18.77 0.62
CA ASP A 251 -15.27 -19.23 1.88
C ASP A 251 -14.73 -18.41 3.06
N GLY A 252 -13.43 -18.12 3.06
CA GLY A 252 -12.80 -17.19 3.99
C GLY A 252 -13.44 -15.81 3.93
N LEU A 253 -13.57 -15.22 2.73
CA LEU A 253 -14.22 -13.93 2.51
C LEU A 253 -15.63 -13.90 3.11
N SER A 254 -16.43 -14.93 2.82
CA SER A 254 -17.80 -15.07 3.32
C SER A 254 -17.84 -15.15 4.85
N ARG A 255 -16.92 -15.92 5.45
CA ARG A 255 -16.85 -16.09 6.92
C ARG A 255 -16.37 -14.81 7.62
N GLY A 256 -15.47 -14.07 6.98
CA GLY A 256 -14.95 -12.80 7.49
C GLY A 256 -15.98 -11.69 7.40
N SER A 257 -16.79 -11.69 6.33
CA SER A 257 -17.84 -10.70 6.15
C SER A 257 -18.86 -10.78 7.29
N GLY A 258 -18.91 -9.73 8.11
CA GLY A 258 -19.80 -9.68 9.28
C GLY A 258 -19.29 -10.45 10.52
N ALA A 259 -18.04 -10.93 10.52
CA ALA A 259 -17.45 -11.57 11.68
C ALA A 259 -17.34 -10.58 12.86
N CYS A 260 -17.99 -10.89 13.97
CA CYS A 260 -17.81 -10.17 15.25
C CYS A 260 -16.82 -10.89 16.18
N ASP A 261 -16.24 -12.01 15.72
CA ASP A 261 -15.47 -12.97 16.51
C ASP A 261 -14.11 -13.31 15.86
N LEU A 262 -13.45 -12.30 15.27
CA LEU A 262 -12.26 -12.48 14.42
C LEU A 262 -11.17 -13.36 15.07
N THR A 263 -10.93 -13.22 16.37
CA THR A 263 -9.93 -14.03 17.09
C THR A 263 -10.31 -15.50 17.18
N ALA A 264 -11.60 -15.81 17.38
CA ALA A 264 -12.12 -17.17 17.34
C ALA A 264 -12.11 -17.73 15.91
N ALA A 265 -12.48 -16.91 14.92
CA ALA A 265 -12.43 -17.27 13.51
C ALA A 265 -11.01 -17.62 13.04
N LEU A 266 -10.00 -16.85 13.48
CA LEU A 266 -8.59 -17.14 13.20
C LEU A 266 -8.14 -18.46 13.80
N PHE A 267 -8.50 -18.76 15.06
CA PHE A 267 -8.22 -20.09 15.63
C PHE A 267 -8.97 -21.20 14.87
N GLY A 268 -10.17 -20.89 14.37
CA GLY A 268 -10.98 -21.76 13.53
C GLY A 268 -10.26 -22.25 12.27
N VAL A 269 -9.31 -21.48 11.73
CA VAL A 269 -8.46 -21.92 10.60
C VAL A 269 -7.67 -23.17 10.99
N ARG A 270 -6.95 -23.12 12.13
CA ARG A 270 -6.18 -24.25 12.65
C ARG A 270 -7.08 -25.45 12.93
N ALA A 271 -8.20 -25.22 13.63
CA ALA A 271 -9.12 -26.30 13.98
C ALA A 271 -9.70 -26.97 12.73
N SER A 272 -10.00 -26.20 11.69
CA SER A 272 -10.53 -26.72 10.43
C SER A 272 -9.53 -27.59 9.68
N VAL A 273 -8.24 -27.25 9.70
CA VAL A 273 -7.19 -28.12 9.15
C VAL A 273 -7.04 -29.40 9.96
N LEU A 274 -6.96 -29.31 11.29
CA LEU A 274 -6.78 -30.46 12.17
C LEU A 274 -7.95 -31.45 12.13
N LEU A 275 -9.16 -30.96 11.88
CA LEU A 275 -10.38 -31.76 11.79
C LEU A 275 -10.75 -32.12 10.34
N GLY A 276 -9.89 -31.84 9.36
CA GLY A 276 -10.09 -32.23 7.96
C GLY A 276 -11.21 -31.49 7.23
N ARG A 277 -11.59 -30.29 7.69
CA ARG A 277 -12.57 -29.43 7.01
C ARG A 277 -11.95 -28.56 5.91
N ILE A 278 -10.68 -28.19 6.07
CA ILE A 278 -9.90 -27.40 5.11
C ILE A 278 -8.61 -28.18 4.82
N ALA A 279 -8.23 -28.28 3.55
CA ALA A 279 -6.96 -28.88 3.15
C ALA A 279 -5.79 -28.02 3.66
N ALA A 280 -4.66 -28.63 4.04
CA ALA A 280 -3.57 -27.88 4.65
C ALA A 280 -2.99 -26.80 3.71
N GLU A 281 -2.95 -27.09 2.41
CA GLU A 281 -2.53 -26.18 1.34
C GLU A 281 -3.45 -24.97 1.16
N ASP A 282 -4.73 -25.09 1.51
CA ASP A 282 -5.75 -24.05 1.35
C ASP A 282 -5.83 -23.10 2.56
N ALA A 283 -5.18 -23.45 3.67
CA ALA A 283 -5.27 -22.69 4.93
C ALA A 283 -4.83 -21.22 4.76
N ALA A 284 -3.78 -20.97 3.96
CA ALA A 284 -3.29 -19.63 3.67
C ALA A 284 -4.33 -18.78 2.93
N ALA A 285 -4.92 -19.34 1.86
CA ALA A 285 -5.96 -18.68 1.07
C ALA A 285 -7.21 -18.41 1.92
N TYR A 286 -7.66 -19.39 2.70
CA TYR A 286 -8.80 -19.21 3.62
C TYR A 286 -8.54 -18.12 4.67
N ALA A 287 -7.38 -18.12 5.32
CA ALA A 287 -7.04 -17.12 6.33
C ALA A 287 -6.92 -15.71 5.73
N SER A 288 -6.35 -15.59 4.53
CA SER A 288 -6.31 -14.31 3.80
C SER A 288 -7.72 -13.83 3.46
N GLY A 289 -8.59 -14.72 2.94
CA GLY A 289 -9.99 -14.42 2.68
C GLY A 289 -10.74 -14.00 3.93
N LEU A 290 -10.53 -14.69 5.07
CA LEU A 290 -11.12 -14.32 6.35
C LEU A 290 -10.78 -12.89 6.77
N LEU A 291 -9.50 -12.51 6.69
CA LEU A 291 -9.05 -11.18 7.09
C LEU A 291 -9.54 -10.10 6.12
N ILE A 292 -9.42 -10.32 4.80
CA ILE A 292 -9.92 -9.38 3.79
C ILE A 292 -11.45 -9.25 3.87
N GLY A 293 -12.16 -10.35 4.11
CA GLY A 293 -13.61 -10.36 4.27
C GLY A 293 -14.06 -9.56 5.50
N ASN A 294 -13.32 -9.65 6.60
CA ASN A 294 -13.56 -8.84 7.80
C ASN A 294 -13.29 -7.35 7.54
N ASP A 295 -12.21 -7.02 6.84
CA ASP A 295 -11.85 -5.66 6.47
C ASP A 295 -12.94 -5.01 5.60
N ILE A 296 -13.25 -5.64 4.45
CA ILE A 296 -14.31 -5.16 3.55
C ILE A 296 -15.65 -5.16 4.29
N GLY A 297 -15.89 -6.14 5.17
CA GLY A 297 -17.06 -6.26 6.04
C GLY A 297 -17.32 -5.05 6.94
N ALA A 298 -16.26 -4.34 7.35
CA ALA A 298 -16.34 -3.16 8.20
C ALA A 298 -16.84 -1.90 7.47
N VAL A 299 -16.83 -1.91 6.13
CA VAL A 299 -17.39 -0.82 5.33
C VAL A 299 -18.91 -0.96 5.25
N PRO A 300 -19.68 0.03 5.73
CA PRO A 300 -21.14 0.02 5.62
C PRO A 300 -21.57 0.23 4.17
N ASP A 301 -22.79 -0.24 3.84
CA ASP A 301 -23.48 0.07 2.57
C ASP A 301 -22.67 -0.21 1.28
N MET A 302 -21.87 -1.29 1.28
CA MET A 302 -21.04 -1.67 0.13
C MET A 302 -21.86 -2.03 -1.13
N GLU A 303 -23.09 -2.49 -0.98
CA GLU A 303 -23.93 -2.90 -2.12
C GLU A 303 -24.24 -1.70 -3.03
N GLY A 304 -23.86 -1.79 -4.31
CA GLY A 304 -24.01 -0.71 -5.28
C GLY A 304 -22.99 0.43 -5.17
N GLN A 305 -22.14 0.43 -4.13
CA GLN A 305 -21.09 1.42 -3.93
C GLN A 305 -19.94 1.18 -4.93
N THR A 306 -19.43 2.26 -5.54
CA THR A 306 -18.20 2.21 -6.33
C THR A 306 -17.00 2.50 -5.41
N VAL A 307 -16.00 1.62 -5.45
CA VAL A 307 -14.73 1.73 -4.75
C VAL A 307 -13.61 2.00 -5.74
N TYR A 308 -12.87 3.07 -5.53
CA TYR A 308 -11.68 3.43 -6.30
C TYR A 308 -10.46 2.79 -5.66
N LEU A 309 -9.98 1.71 -6.27
CA LEU A 309 -8.97 0.84 -5.68
C LEU A 309 -7.57 1.25 -6.16
N LEU A 310 -6.78 1.82 -5.24
CA LEU A 310 -5.40 2.24 -5.46
C LEU A 310 -4.46 1.12 -4.96
N SER A 311 -4.35 0.05 -5.74
CA SER A 311 -3.45 -1.08 -5.46
C SER A 311 -3.09 -1.81 -6.76
N GLY A 312 -2.12 -2.72 -6.71
CA GLY A 312 -1.67 -3.48 -7.88
C GLY A 312 -1.38 -4.95 -7.58
N GLY A 313 -1.37 -5.74 -8.65
CA GLY A 313 -1.08 -7.18 -8.60
C GLY A 313 -2.10 -7.97 -7.79
N LEU A 314 -1.65 -9.09 -7.23
CA LEU A 314 -2.50 -10.06 -6.53
C LEU A 314 -3.39 -9.42 -5.45
N LEU A 315 -2.88 -8.44 -4.69
CA LEU A 315 -3.66 -7.83 -3.61
C LEU A 315 -4.86 -7.04 -4.15
N ALA A 316 -4.69 -6.34 -5.29
CA ALA A 316 -5.79 -5.65 -5.95
C ALA A 316 -6.85 -6.66 -6.43
N ASP A 317 -6.42 -7.79 -6.99
CA ASP A 317 -7.33 -8.85 -7.45
C ASP A 317 -8.16 -9.42 -6.27
N LEU A 318 -7.50 -9.73 -5.15
CA LEU A 318 -8.17 -10.28 -3.96
C LEU A 318 -9.19 -9.31 -3.34
N TYR A 319 -8.86 -8.02 -3.25
CA TYR A 319 -9.82 -7.01 -2.77
C TYR A 319 -10.95 -6.79 -3.76
N THR A 320 -10.66 -6.82 -5.07
CA THR A 320 -11.70 -6.72 -6.10
C THR A 320 -12.74 -7.82 -5.94
N ILE A 321 -12.29 -9.07 -5.81
CA ILE A 321 -13.17 -10.21 -5.58
C ILE A 321 -14.01 -10.03 -4.32
N GLY A 322 -13.41 -9.59 -3.21
CA GLY A 322 -14.12 -9.40 -1.95
C GLY A 322 -15.15 -8.26 -1.99
N ILE A 323 -14.83 -7.15 -2.67
CA ILE A 323 -15.73 -6.01 -2.84
C ILE A 323 -16.92 -6.40 -3.72
N GLU A 324 -16.65 -7.05 -4.86
CA GLU A 324 -17.69 -7.53 -5.77
C GLU A 324 -18.59 -8.59 -5.12
N GLN A 325 -18.03 -9.45 -4.26
CA GLN A 325 -18.80 -10.43 -3.50
C GLN A 325 -19.80 -9.78 -2.53
N ARG A 326 -19.52 -8.56 -2.03
CA ARG A 326 -20.47 -7.77 -1.23
C ARG A 326 -21.36 -6.85 -2.07
N GLY A 327 -21.37 -7.00 -3.39
CA GLY A 327 -22.20 -6.22 -4.32
C GLY A 327 -21.65 -4.84 -4.67
N GLY A 328 -20.41 -4.53 -4.28
CA GLY A 328 -19.71 -3.30 -4.68
C GLY A 328 -19.19 -3.39 -6.11
N ARG A 329 -18.73 -2.24 -6.64
CA ARG A 329 -18.04 -2.13 -7.93
C ARG A 329 -16.64 -1.60 -7.71
N VAL A 330 -15.66 -2.10 -8.46
CA VAL A 330 -14.28 -1.62 -8.36
C VAL A 330 -13.87 -0.87 -9.61
N VAL A 331 -13.26 0.29 -9.41
CA VAL A 331 -12.49 1.02 -10.41
C VAL A 331 -11.03 0.95 -9.98
N ALA A 332 -10.25 0.10 -10.64
CA ALA A 332 -8.82 -0.03 -10.36
C ALA A 332 -8.07 1.20 -10.89
N LEU A 333 -7.25 1.80 -10.02
CA LEU A 333 -6.46 2.99 -10.31
C LEU A 333 -4.97 2.71 -10.13
N ASP A 334 -4.14 3.28 -11.00
CA ASP A 334 -2.70 3.26 -10.80
C ASP A 334 -2.30 4.21 -9.66
N SER A 335 -1.90 3.63 -8.53
CA SER A 335 -1.39 4.36 -7.38
C SER A 335 -0.20 5.28 -7.70
N HIS A 336 0.63 4.95 -8.70
CA HIS A 336 1.73 5.81 -9.11
C HIS A 336 1.23 7.05 -9.84
N ALA A 337 0.27 6.89 -10.76
CA ALA A 337 -0.33 8.02 -11.46
C ALA A 337 -0.98 9.00 -10.47
N GLY A 338 -1.73 8.48 -9.49
CA GLY A 338 -2.29 9.29 -8.40
C GLY A 338 -1.19 10.00 -7.60
N PHE A 339 -0.15 9.28 -7.17
CA PHE A 339 0.96 9.89 -6.42
C PHE A 339 1.65 11.04 -7.17
N LEU A 340 1.97 10.85 -8.44
CA LEU A 340 2.66 11.84 -9.26
C LEU A 340 1.80 13.08 -9.50
N ALA A 341 0.52 12.89 -9.83
CA ALA A 341 -0.42 13.99 -9.99
C ALA A 341 -0.61 14.78 -8.69
N GLY A 342 -0.71 14.08 -7.55
CA GLY A 342 -0.84 14.71 -6.23
C GLY A 342 0.37 15.55 -5.86
N LEU A 343 1.59 15.02 -6.01
CA LEU A 343 2.82 15.78 -5.75
C LEU A 343 2.98 16.97 -6.71
N HIS A 344 2.62 16.79 -7.98
CA HIS A 344 2.66 17.87 -8.96
C HIS A 344 1.75 19.02 -8.55
N ALA A 345 0.49 18.74 -8.25
CA ALA A 345 -0.46 19.74 -7.81
C ALA A 345 -0.05 20.42 -6.48
N ILE A 346 0.53 19.67 -5.52
CA ILE A 346 1.09 20.28 -4.31
C ILE A 346 2.22 21.25 -4.65
N ARG A 347 3.12 20.88 -5.57
CA ARG A 347 4.21 21.77 -6.03
C ARG A 347 3.66 23.05 -6.64
N GLU A 348 2.60 22.98 -7.44
CA GLU A 348 1.95 24.16 -8.02
C GLU A 348 1.40 25.09 -6.93
N HIS A 349 0.86 24.56 -5.84
CA HIS A 349 0.42 25.35 -4.69
C HIS A 349 1.55 25.95 -3.85
N LEU A 350 2.78 25.42 -3.96
CA LEU A 350 3.96 25.94 -3.27
C LEU A 350 4.67 27.07 -4.03
N SER A 351 4.36 27.22 -5.32
CA SER A 351 5.00 28.14 -6.27
C SER A 351 4.38 29.55 -6.23
#